data_AF-A0A960FP03-F1
#
_entry.id   AF-A0A960FP03-F1
#
_cell.length_a   1.000
_cell.length_b   1.000
_cell.length_c   1.000
_cell.angle_alpha   90.00
_cell.angle_beta   90.00
_cell.angle_gamma   90.00
#
_symmetry.space_group_name_H-M   'P 1'
#
loop_
_entity.id
_entity.type
_entity.pdbx_description
1 polymer ?
#
loop_
_entity_poly.entity_id
_entity_poly.type
_entity_poly.pdbx_seq_one_letter_code
_entity_poly.pdbx_strand_id
1 'polypeptide(L)'
;MPAPPEPPTAVAVLNRLDLRAATGDLRPLLPRPDVAGDGPVAAARAILDEVRDRGDAALRELSERFDGVVPDPLRVPAAEVAAAREALDPALAAALESAAAGIADFQRS
;
A
#
# COMPACT_ATOMS: atom_id res chain seq x y z
N MET A 1 23.90 -20.12 -31.97
CA MET A 1 23.94 -19.61 -30.59
C MET A 1 22.71 -20.16 -29.89
N PRO A 2 22.81 -21.19 -29.04
CA PRO A 2 21.64 -21.77 -28.38
C PRO A 2 21.03 -20.75 -27.41
N ALA A 3 19.70 -20.69 -27.37
CA ALA A 3 18.95 -19.86 -26.44
C ALA A 3 19.32 -20.20 -24.98
N PRO A 4 19.41 -19.20 -24.07
CA PRO A 4 19.63 -19.48 -22.66
C PRO A 4 18.48 -20.34 -22.11
N PRO A 5 18.76 -21.26 -21.16
CA PRO A 5 17.73 -22.07 -20.54
C PRO A 5 16.74 -21.16 -19.80
N GLU A 6 15.44 -21.37 -20.03
CA GLU A 6 14.41 -20.65 -19.29
C GLU A 6 14.52 -20.98 -17.79
N PRO A 7 14.35 -19.99 -16.90
CA PRO A 7 14.38 -20.23 -15.46
C PRO A 7 13.25 -21.20 -15.09
N PRO A 8 13.49 -22.13 -14.13
CA PRO A 8 12.46 -23.08 -13.74
C PRO A 8 11.23 -22.34 -13.22
N THR A 9 10.10 -22.51 -13.90
CA THR A 9 8.79 -22.04 -13.45
C THR A 9 8.52 -22.68 -12.08
N ALA A 10 8.64 -21.90 -11.01
CA ALA A 10 8.29 -22.34 -9.68
C ALA A 10 6.78 -22.63 -9.66
N VAL A 11 6.41 -23.91 -9.78
CA VAL A 11 5.03 -24.34 -9.55
C VAL A 11 4.75 -24.08 -8.07
N ALA A 12 3.97 -23.05 -7.76
CA ALA A 12 3.55 -22.76 -6.40
C ALA A 12 2.66 -23.90 -5.90
N VAL A 13 3.25 -24.85 -5.17
CA VAL A 13 2.50 -25.93 -4.51
C VAL A 13 1.79 -25.33 -3.30
N LEU A 14 0.46 -25.28 -3.34
CA LEU A 14 -0.34 -24.85 -2.19
C LEU A 14 -0.16 -25.86 -1.04
N ASN A 15 0.32 -25.39 0.12
CA ASN A 15 0.46 -26.23 1.31
C ASN A 15 -0.90 -26.40 2.00
N ARG A 16 -1.38 -27.65 2.12
CA ARG A 16 -2.61 -27.97 2.83
C ARG A 16 -2.31 -28.26 4.31
N LEU A 17 -2.66 -27.32 5.17
CA LEU A 17 -2.53 -27.47 6.63
C LEU A 17 -3.80 -28.09 7.23
N ASP A 18 -3.70 -29.24 7.88
CA ASP A 18 -4.80 -29.90 8.58
C ASP A 18 -4.77 -29.58 10.08
N LEU A 19 -5.77 -28.82 10.55
CA LEU A 19 -5.88 -28.37 11.94
C LEU A 19 -6.81 -29.23 12.79
N ARG A 20 -7.41 -30.31 12.25
CA ARG A 20 -8.48 -31.07 12.93
C ARG A 20 -8.04 -31.78 14.21
N ALA A 21 -6.74 -32.06 14.35
CA ALA A 21 -6.15 -32.65 15.55
C ALA A 21 -5.43 -31.61 16.43
N ALA A 22 -5.37 -30.35 16.00
CA ALA A 22 -4.68 -29.30 16.74
C ALA A 22 -5.53 -28.86 17.93
N THR A 23 -4.96 -28.98 19.13
CA THR A 23 -5.56 -28.50 20.38
C THR A 23 -4.59 -27.52 21.03
N GLY A 24 -5.12 -26.43 21.60
CA GLY A 24 -4.29 -25.35 22.16
C GLY A 24 -3.94 -24.25 21.15
N ASP A 25 -2.76 -23.62 21.30
CA ASP A 25 -2.34 -22.48 20.49
C ASP A 25 -1.97 -22.88 19.06
N LEU A 26 -2.68 -22.31 18.08
CA LEU A 26 -2.49 -22.61 16.66
C LEU A 26 -1.42 -21.74 16.00
N ARG A 27 -0.99 -20.63 16.63
CA ARG A 27 -0.02 -19.69 16.05
C ARG A 27 1.28 -20.36 15.55
N PRO A 28 1.87 -21.37 16.24
CA PRO A 28 3.08 -22.05 15.77
C PRO A 28 2.86 -22.92 14.52
N LEU A 29 1.61 -23.33 14.26
CA LEU A 29 1.24 -24.17 13.13
C LEU A 29 0.95 -23.34 11.87
N LEU A 30 0.67 -22.05 12.04
CA LEU A 30 0.38 -21.14 10.95
C LEU A 30 1.70 -20.61 10.37
N PRO A 31 1.98 -20.85 9.07
CA PRO A 31 3.17 -20.31 8.46
C PRO A 31 3.07 -18.78 8.43
N ARG A 32 3.96 -18.13 9.18
CA ARG A 32 4.20 -16.70 9.06
C ARG A 32 5.57 -16.53 8.42
N PRO A 33 5.66 -16.04 7.17
CA PRO A 33 6.95 -15.74 6.60
C PRO A 33 7.67 -14.74 7.50
N ASP A 34 8.90 -15.08 7.88
CA ASP A 34 9.75 -14.13 8.58
C ASP A 34 10.06 -12.99 7.60
N VAL A 35 9.80 -11.76 8.02
CA VAL A 35 10.19 -10.58 7.25
C VAL A 35 11.67 -10.37 7.56
N ALA A 36 12.53 -11.18 6.96
CA ALA A 36 13.95 -11.16 7.24
C ALA A 36 14.59 -9.83 6.78
N GLY A 37 15.45 -9.26 7.63
CA GLY A 37 16.26 -8.06 7.36
C GLY A 37 15.66 -6.75 7.89
N ASP A 38 16.44 -5.67 7.81
CA ASP A 38 15.98 -4.32 8.20
C ASP A 38 14.94 -3.74 7.23
N GLY A 39 14.53 -4.47 6.18
CA GLY A 39 13.65 -3.96 5.14
C GLY A 39 14.14 -2.61 4.57
N PRO A 40 13.24 -1.77 4.06
CA PRO A 40 13.61 -0.43 3.61
C PRO A 40 13.76 0.57 4.78
N VAL A 41 13.98 0.13 6.02
CA VAL A 41 13.99 1.02 7.20
C VAL A 41 15.08 2.08 7.10
N ALA A 42 16.28 1.73 6.63
CA ALA A 42 17.35 2.70 6.45
C ALA A 42 17.00 3.77 5.40
N ALA A 43 16.39 3.35 4.28
CA ALA A 43 15.95 4.27 3.23
C ALA A 43 14.81 5.19 3.71
N ALA A 44 13.84 4.64 4.43
CA ALA A 44 12.75 5.42 5.02
C ALA A 44 13.27 6.45 6.05
N ARG A 45 14.24 6.08 6.89
CA ARG A 45 14.89 7.01 7.83
C ARG A 45 15.59 8.16 7.09
N ALA A 46 16.35 7.85 6.03
CA ALA A 46 17.00 8.89 5.25
C ALA A 46 16.00 9.90 4.64
N ILE A 47 14.87 9.41 4.11
CA ILE A 47 13.80 10.28 3.60
C ILE A 47 13.21 11.15 4.71
N LEU A 48 12.95 10.57 5.89
CA LEU A 48 12.40 11.32 7.03
C LEU A 48 13.35 12.41 7.51
N ASP A 49 14.65 12.14 7.56
CA ASP A 49 15.65 13.12 7.96
C ASP A 49 15.77 14.25 6.92
N GLU A 50 15.77 13.90 5.64
CA GLU A 50 15.77 14.86 4.52
C GLU A 50 14.57 15.81 4.55
N VAL A 51 13.37 15.29 4.81
CA VAL A 51 12.15 16.09 4.95
C VAL A 51 12.14 16.91 6.24
N ARG A 52 12.70 16.38 7.35
CA ARG A 52 12.81 17.13 8.60
C ARG A 52 13.72 18.35 8.43
N ASP A 53 14.81 18.21 7.69
CA ASP A 53 15.82 19.26 7.51
C ASP A 53 15.39 20.31 6.49
N ARG A 54 14.72 19.92 5.41
CA ARG A 54 14.44 20.80 4.25
C ARG A 54 12.97 21.05 3.94
N GLY A 55 12.05 20.35 4.62
CA GLY A 55 10.60 20.52 4.47
C GLY A 55 10.11 20.33 3.04
N ASP A 56 9.28 21.26 2.56
CA ASP A 56 8.63 21.20 1.23
C ASP A 56 9.61 21.16 0.06
N ALA A 57 10.85 21.64 0.22
CA ALA A 57 11.87 21.53 -0.81
C ALA A 57 12.26 20.06 -1.04
N ALA A 58 12.48 19.30 0.05
CA ALA A 58 12.71 17.87 -0.04
C ALA A 58 11.50 17.15 -0.63
N LEU A 59 10.27 17.50 -0.23
CA LEU A 59 9.07 16.85 -0.77
C LEU A 59 8.97 17.00 -2.30
N ARG A 60 9.25 18.20 -2.84
CA ARG A 60 9.23 18.42 -4.30
C ARG A 60 10.27 17.58 -5.04
N GLU A 61 11.50 17.53 -4.55
CA GLU A 61 12.57 16.73 -5.15
C GLU A 61 12.28 15.22 -5.04
N LEU A 62 11.71 14.77 -3.92
CA LEU A 62 11.34 13.39 -3.70
C LEU A 62 10.18 12.97 -4.63
N SER A 63 9.16 13.82 -4.80
CA SER A 63 8.07 13.58 -5.74
C SER A 63 8.55 13.58 -7.20
N GLU A 64 9.46 14.47 -7.58
CA GLU A 64 10.08 14.41 -8.90
C GLU A 64 10.82 13.08 -9.11
N ARG A 65 11.58 12.64 -8.11
CA ARG A 65 12.38 11.42 -8.19
C ARG A 65 11.54 10.15 -8.23
N PHE A 66 10.47 10.06 -7.44
CA PHE A 66 9.70 8.82 -7.27
C PHE A 66 8.42 8.79 -8.10
N ASP A 67 7.72 9.92 -8.23
CA ASP A 67 6.44 10.03 -8.93
C ASP A 67 6.63 10.64 -10.35
N GLY A 68 7.77 11.25 -10.63
CA GLY A 68 8.06 11.88 -11.93
C GLY A 68 7.42 13.26 -12.13
N VAL A 69 6.83 13.83 -11.08
CA VAL A 69 6.09 15.09 -11.10
C VAL A 69 6.47 15.93 -9.88
N VAL A 70 6.60 17.24 -10.08
CA VAL A 70 6.72 18.21 -8.99
C VAL A 70 5.32 18.80 -8.73
N PRO A 71 4.65 18.43 -7.62
CA PRO A 71 3.31 18.96 -7.35
C PRO A 71 3.39 20.46 -7.03
N ASP A 72 2.56 21.25 -7.71
CA ASP A 72 2.34 22.66 -7.39
C ASP A 72 0.86 23.01 -7.57
N PRO A 73 0.11 23.28 -6.49
CA PRO A 73 0.53 23.24 -5.08
C PRO A 73 0.70 21.81 -4.52
N LEU A 74 1.46 21.66 -3.42
CA LEU A 74 1.53 20.39 -2.67
C LEU A 74 0.18 19.94 -2.11
N ARG A 75 -0.69 20.90 -1.76
CA ARG A 75 -2.05 20.64 -1.30
C ARG A 75 -3.02 20.74 -2.47
N VAL A 76 -3.68 19.64 -2.80
CA VAL A 76 -4.75 19.62 -3.81
C VAL A 76 -5.81 20.69 -3.49
N PRO A 77 -6.11 21.61 -4.44
CA PRO A 77 -7.13 22.63 -4.27
C PRO A 77 -8.51 22.01 -4.03
N ALA A 78 -9.32 22.63 -3.15
CA ALA A 78 -10.66 22.14 -2.85
C ALA A 78 -11.58 22.08 -4.08
N ALA A 79 -11.37 22.98 -5.04
CA ALA A 79 -12.10 23.00 -6.31
C ALA A 79 -11.82 21.75 -7.15
N GLU A 80 -10.57 21.26 -7.18
CA GLU A 80 -10.22 20.04 -7.92
C GLU A 80 -10.83 18.80 -7.27
N VAL A 81 -10.88 18.75 -5.93
CA VAL A 81 -11.57 17.67 -5.22
C VAL A 81 -13.07 17.66 -5.53
N ALA A 82 -13.71 18.85 -5.56
CA ALA A 82 -15.12 18.97 -5.92
C ALA A 82 -15.37 18.53 -7.36
N ALA A 83 -14.55 18.98 -8.31
CA ALA A 83 -14.65 18.59 -9.71
C ALA A 83 -14.44 17.08 -9.90
N ALA A 84 -13.48 16.46 -9.20
CA ALA A 84 -13.26 15.03 -9.23
C ALA A 84 -14.48 14.25 -8.72
N ARG A 85 -15.17 14.74 -7.69
CA ARG A 85 -16.42 14.15 -7.19
C ARG A 85 -17.53 14.23 -8.24
N GLU A 86 -17.69 15.38 -8.89
CA GLU A 86 -18.70 15.59 -9.93
C GLU A 86 -18.45 14.75 -11.18
N ALA A 87 -17.18 14.43 -11.48
CA ALA A 87 -16.79 13.62 -12.63
C ALA A 87 -17.00 12.10 -12.43
N LEU A 88 -17.34 11.64 -11.22
CA LEU A 88 -17.57 10.22 -10.94
C LEU A 88 -18.87 9.74 -11.60
N ASP A 89 -18.85 8.48 -12.03
CA ASP A 89 -20.07 7.77 -12.40
C ASP A 89 -21.04 7.74 -11.19
N PRO A 90 -22.34 8.07 -11.38
CA PRO A 90 -23.30 8.13 -10.28
C PRO A 90 -23.42 6.83 -9.47
N ALA A 91 -23.28 5.66 -10.11
CA ALA A 91 -23.36 4.38 -9.41
C ALA A 91 -22.11 4.14 -8.56
N LEU A 92 -20.92 4.53 -9.07
CA LEU A 92 -19.67 4.47 -8.29
C LEU A 92 -19.72 5.42 -7.10
N ALA A 93 -20.20 6.65 -7.28
CA ALA A 93 -20.36 7.61 -6.19
C ALA A 93 -21.26 7.07 -5.08
N ALA A 94 -22.43 6.52 -5.44
CA ALA A 94 -23.35 5.92 -4.47
C ALA A 94 -22.74 4.73 -3.71
N ALA A 95 -21.95 3.90 -4.38
CA ALA A 95 -21.26 2.77 -3.75
C ALA A 95 -20.23 3.22 -2.71
N LEU A 96 -19.42 4.25 -3.03
CA LEU A 96 -18.44 4.81 -2.11
C LEU A 96 -19.11 5.49 -0.90
N GLU A 97 -20.22 6.21 -1.12
CA GLU A 97 -20.99 6.83 -0.04
C GLU A 97 -21.60 5.79 0.91
N SER A 98 -22.12 4.68 0.37
CA SER A 98 -22.63 3.57 1.19
C SER A 98 -21.54 2.90 2.03
N ALA A 99 -20.37 2.64 1.44
CA ALA A 99 -19.23 2.09 2.16
C ALA A 99 -18.75 3.02 3.29
N ALA A 100 -18.64 4.32 3.00
CA ALA A 100 -18.25 5.32 3.98
C ALA A 100 -19.24 5.40 5.15
N ALA A 101 -20.55 5.37 4.87
CA ALA A 101 -21.58 5.36 5.89
C ALA A 101 -21.48 4.13 6.82
N GLY A 102 -21.31 2.94 6.25
CA GLY A 102 -21.17 1.71 7.03
C GLY A 102 -19.94 1.72 7.95
N ILE A 103 -18.80 2.23 7.49
CA ILE A 103 -17.60 2.40 8.32
C ILE A 103 -17.88 3.38 9.47
N ALA A 104 -18.52 4.53 9.17
CA ALA A 104 -18.77 5.57 10.15
C ALA A 104 -19.78 5.14 11.23
N ASP A 105 -20.79 4.34 10.86
CA ASP A 105 -21.76 3.78 11.80
C ASP A 105 -21.07 2.80 12.76
N PHE A 106 -20.24 1.90 12.25
CA PHE A 106 -19.49 0.95 13.07
C PHE A 106 -18.50 1.63 14.01
N GLN A 107 -17.87 2.74 13.60
CA GLN A 107 -16.94 3.50 14.46
C GLN A 107 -17.64 4.25 15.61
N ARG A 108 -18.95 4.49 15.50
CA ARG A 108 -19.74 5.19 16.52
C ARG A 108 -20.43 4.25 17.52
N SER A 109 -20.57 2.97 17.17
CA SER A 109 -21.13 1.94 18.06
C SER A 109 -20.13 1.46 19.10
#